data_AF-A0A4R3A2K6-F1
#
_entry.id   AF-A0A4R3A2K6-F1
#
_cell.length_a   1.000
_cell.length_b   1.000
_cell.length_c   1.000
_cell.angle_alpha   90.00
_cell.angle_beta   90.00
_cell.angle_gamma   90.00
#
_symmetry.space_group_name_H-M   'P 1'
#
loop_
_entity.id
_entity.type
_entity.pdbx_description
1 polymer ?
#
loop_
_entity_poly.entity_id
_entity_poly.type
_entity_poly.pdbx_seq_one_letter_code
_entity_poly.pdbx_strand_id
1 'polypeptide(L)'
;MTLKEFKNSFPEIYRQYESNSFSENMQMKPIDRILNFIESAYGFNLINIVHEAKNLYLPMIKYDGKDKGYNIWLSLTSSKSLLIGKAFEFISTGKIH
;
A
#
# COMPACT_ATOMS: atom_id res chain seq x y z
N MET A 1 -2.63 -9.35 -0.23
CA MET A 1 -2.37 -9.21 -1.68
C MET A 1 -1.02 -9.82 -2.00
N THR A 2 -0.97 -10.71 -3.00
CA THR A 2 0.22 -11.36 -3.54
C THR A 2 0.78 -10.57 -4.73
N LEU A 3 2.02 -10.84 -5.16
CA LEU A 3 2.59 -10.23 -6.38
C LEU A 3 1.80 -10.58 -7.64
N LYS A 4 1.24 -11.79 -7.71
CA LYS A 4 0.41 -12.23 -8.83
C LYS A 4 -0.89 -11.43 -8.91
N GLU A 5 -1.57 -11.25 -7.78
CA GLU A 5 -2.77 -10.39 -7.70
C GLU A 5 -2.43 -8.94 -8.07
N PHE A 6 -1.31 -8.42 -7.56
CA PHE A 6 -0.84 -7.06 -7.88
C PHE A 6 -0.58 -6.88 -9.39
N LYS A 7 0.18 -7.79 -10.02
CA LYS A 7 0.45 -7.76 -11.46
C LYS A 7 -0.83 -7.76 -12.30
N ASN A 8 -1.82 -8.55 -11.89
CA ASN A 8 -3.07 -8.68 -12.63
C ASN A 8 -3.98 -7.46 -12.46
N SER A 9 -4.05 -6.88 -11.26
CA SER A 9 -4.93 -5.75 -10.95
C SER A 9 -4.36 -4.40 -11.41
N PHE A 10 -3.03 -4.23 -11.40
CA PHE A 10 -2.36 -2.96 -11.69
C PHE A 10 -1.12 -3.16 -12.57
N PRO A 11 -1.28 -3.63 -13.83
CA PRO A 11 -0.16 -4.06 -14.67
C PRO A 11 0.83 -2.94 -15.01
N GLU A 12 0.37 -1.70 -15.19
CA GLU A 12 1.23 -0.56 -15.51
C GLU A 12 2.12 -0.17 -14.32
N ILE A 13 1.52 -0.12 -13.13
CA ILE A 13 2.23 0.17 -11.87
C ILE A 13 3.17 -0.99 -11.52
N TYR A 14 2.77 -2.23 -11.80
CA TYR A 14 3.62 -3.40 -11.63
C TYR A 14 4.89 -3.34 -12.50
N ARG A 15 4.82 -2.83 -13.74
CA ARG A 15 6.02 -2.61 -14.57
C ARG A 15 6.98 -1.60 -13.93
N GLN A 16 6.45 -0.52 -13.36
CA GLN A 16 7.25 0.46 -12.63
C GLN A 16 7.89 -0.16 -11.38
N TYR A 17 7.15 -1.04 -10.69
CA TYR A 17 7.67 -1.81 -9.57
C TYR A 17 8.81 -2.75 -9.98
N GLU A 18 8.68 -3.45 -11.11
CA GLU A 18 9.74 -4.34 -11.63
C GLU A 18 10.99 -3.57 -12.07
N SER A 19 10.84 -2.36 -12.62
CA SER A 19 11.97 -1.51 -13.00
C SER A 19 12.64 -0.80 -11.81
N ASN A 20 12.08 -0.89 -10.60
CA ASN A 20 12.60 -0.26 -9.40
C ASN A 20 13.40 -1.24 -8.52
N SER A 21 14.47 -0.74 -7.88
CA SER A 21 15.34 -1.50 -6.97
C SER A 21 14.63 -2.04 -5.72
N PHE A 22 13.44 -1.54 -5.39
CA PHE A 22 12.57 -2.10 -4.34
C PHE A 22 12.15 -3.55 -4.61
N SER A 23 12.25 -4.01 -5.86
CA SER A 23 12.05 -5.40 -6.23
C SER A 23 13.18 -6.35 -5.78
N GLU A 24 14.32 -5.81 -5.31
CA GLU A 24 15.50 -6.60 -4.94
C GLU A 24 15.59 -6.94 -3.45
N ASN A 25 14.78 -6.29 -2.60
CA ASN A 25 14.70 -6.58 -1.17
C ASN A 25 13.98 -7.92 -0.90
N MET A 26 14.62 -9.03 -1.25
CA MET A 26 14.10 -10.40 -1.11
C MET A 26 13.78 -10.82 0.33
N GLN A 27 14.35 -10.15 1.34
CA GLN A 27 14.07 -10.45 2.75
C GLN A 27 12.70 -9.95 3.23
N MET A 28 12.09 -8.99 2.51
CA MET A 28 10.78 -8.46 2.88
C MET A 28 9.64 -9.31 2.31
N LYS A 29 8.54 -9.42 3.06
CA LYS A 29 7.33 -10.07 2.56
C LYS A 29 6.80 -9.32 1.33
N PRO A 30 6.22 -10.03 0.34
CA PRO A 30 5.71 -9.41 -0.88
C PRO A 30 4.81 -8.18 -0.67
N ILE A 31 3.90 -8.26 0.30
CA ILE A 31 2.97 -7.15 0.61
C ILE A 31 3.69 -5.91 1.15
N ASP A 32 4.76 -6.12 1.92
CA ASP A 32 5.55 -5.04 2.51
C ASP A 32 6.44 -4.37 1.46
N ARG A 33 6.93 -5.14 0.49
CA ARG A 33 7.65 -4.59 -0.67
C ARG A 33 6.77 -3.67 -1.52
N ILE A 34 5.51 -4.06 -1.73
CA ILE A 34 4.56 -3.23 -2.48
C ILE A 34 4.25 -1.94 -1.70
N LEU A 35 4.04 -2.02 -0.38
CA LEU A 35 3.82 -0.83 0.45
C LEU A 35 5.01 0.15 0.35
N ASN A 36 6.23 -0.36 0.54
CA ASN A 36 7.44 0.47 0.47
C ASN A 36 7.63 1.13 -0.91
N PHE A 37 7.36 0.38 -1.98
CA PHE A 37 7.36 0.93 -3.34
C PHE A 37 6.35 2.06 -3.49
N ILE A 38 5.11 1.90 -3.00
CA ILE A 38 4.08 2.93 -3.09
C ILE A 38 4.50 4.20 -2.33
N GLU A 39 5.01 4.04 -1.11
CA GLU A 39 5.45 5.17 -0.29
C GLU A 39 6.60 5.93 -0.96
N SER A 40 7.60 5.20 -1.47
CA SER A 40 8.79 5.80 -2.06
C SER A 40 8.56 6.39 -3.46
N ALA A 41 7.80 5.71 -4.31
CA ALA A 41 7.63 6.12 -5.71
C ALA A 41 6.57 7.21 -5.90
N TYR A 42 5.57 7.28 -5.01
CA TYR A 42 4.43 8.18 -5.17
C TYR A 42 4.22 9.13 -3.97
N GLY A 43 5.11 9.13 -2.97
CA GLY A 43 5.05 10.07 -1.85
C GLY A 43 3.87 9.85 -0.91
N PHE A 44 3.34 8.63 -0.83
CA PHE A 44 2.35 8.26 0.18
C PHE A 44 3.03 7.91 1.50
N ASN A 45 2.29 8.04 2.61
CA ASN A 45 2.56 7.32 3.84
C ASN A 45 1.38 6.40 4.14
N LEU A 46 1.62 5.09 4.18
CA LEU A 46 0.63 4.05 4.39
C LEU A 46 0.71 3.54 5.83
N ILE A 47 -0.20 4.02 6.66
CA ILE A 47 -0.13 3.88 8.12
C ILE A 47 -1.17 2.86 8.58
N ASN A 48 -0.80 2.05 9.57
CA ASN A 48 -1.74 1.22 10.32
C ASN A 48 -1.71 1.63 11.79
N ILE A 49 -2.81 2.19 12.30
CA ILE A 49 -2.95 2.47 13.74
C ILE A 49 -3.34 1.17 14.44
N VAL A 50 -2.60 0.79 15.47
CA VAL A 50 -2.75 -0.50 16.15
C VAL A 50 -3.71 -0.38 17.34
N HIS A 51 -4.65 -1.32 17.44
CA HIS A 51 -5.41 -1.59 18.66
C HIS A 51 -4.85 -2.85 19.32
N GLU A 52 -3.84 -2.68 20.18
CA GLU A 52 -3.01 -3.77 20.72
C GLU A 52 -3.83 -4.90 21.36
N ALA A 53 -4.80 -4.56 22.21
CA ALA A 53 -5.61 -5.56 22.92
C ALA A 53 -6.43 -6.49 22.02
N LYS A 54 -6.72 -6.08 20.78
CA LYS A 54 -7.53 -6.86 19.82
C LYS A 54 -6.71 -7.34 18.63
N ASN A 55 -5.43 -6.96 18.55
CA ASN A 55 -4.57 -7.17 17.38
C ASN A 55 -5.25 -6.73 16.06
N LEU A 56 -5.95 -5.60 16.12
CA LEU A 56 -6.64 -4.99 14.99
C LEU A 56 -5.93 -3.71 14.56
N TYR A 57 -6.11 -3.37 13.29
CA TYR A 57 -5.41 -2.27 12.64
C TYR A 57 -6.43 -1.39 11.92
N LEU A 58 -6.27 -0.08 12.07
CA LEU A 58 -7.04 0.95 11.37
C LEU A 58 -6.15 1.51 10.25
N PRO A 59 -6.48 1.24 8.98
CA PRO A 59 -5.69 1.72 7.86
C PRO A 59 -5.90 3.22 7.62
N MET A 60 -4.81 3.93 7.36
CA MET A 60 -4.80 5.34 7.02
C MET A 60 -3.79 5.62 5.90
N ILE A 61 -4.16 6.46 4.94
CA ILE A 61 -3.27 6.93 3.87
C ILE A 61 -3.05 8.43 4.08
N LYS A 62 -1.79 8.85 4.09
CA LYS A 62 -1.42 10.27 4.00
C LYS A 62 -0.77 10.55 2.66
N TYR A 63 -1.17 11.62 2.01
CA TYR A 63 -0.57 12.10 0.76
C TYR A 63 -0.72 13.62 0.69
N ASP A 64 0.31 14.34 0.27
CA ASP A 64 0.25 15.80 0.06
C ASP A 64 -0.37 16.58 1.25
N GLY A 65 0.03 16.23 2.48
CA GLY A 65 -0.49 16.83 3.72
C GLY A 65 -1.97 16.50 4.04
N LYS A 66 -2.63 15.66 3.25
CA LYS A 66 -4.01 15.19 3.47
C LYS A 66 -4.01 13.80 4.08
N ASP A 67 -4.81 13.64 5.13
CA ASP A 67 -5.00 12.37 5.82
C ASP A 67 -6.35 11.76 5.43
N LYS A 68 -6.35 10.48 5.03
CA LYS A 68 -7.56 9.69 4.83
C LYS A 68 -7.51 8.40 5.63
N GLY A 69 -8.22 8.40 6.75
CA GLY A 69 -8.48 7.21 7.55
C GLY A 69 -9.65 6.40 6.99
N TYR A 70 -9.55 5.08 7.04
CA TYR A 70 -10.65 4.17 6.75
C TYR A 70 -11.18 3.67 8.08
N ASN A 71 -12.40 4.04 8.46
CA ASN A 71 -13.01 3.71 9.76
C ASN A 71 -13.46 2.23 9.83
N ILE A 72 -12.51 1.31 9.64
CA ILE A 72 -12.71 -0.12 9.65
C ILE A 72 -11.50 -0.79 10.33
N TRP A 73 -11.78 -1.61 11.34
CA TRP A 73 -10.75 -2.38 12.03
C TRP A 73 -10.53 -3.71 11.34
N LEU A 74 -9.30 -3.98 10.92
CA LEU A 74 -8.94 -5.16 10.13
C LEU A 74 -7.76 -5.90 10.75
N SER A 75 -7.58 -7.17 10.38
CA SER A 75 -6.30 -7.86 10.61
C SER A 75 -5.18 -7.15 9.85
N LEU A 76 -3.92 -7.32 10.29
CA LEU A 76 -2.77 -6.68 9.64
C LEU A 76 -2.72 -6.93 8.12
N THR A 77 -2.90 -8.18 7.71
CA THR A 77 -2.83 -8.57 6.29
C THR A 77 -3.95 -7.94 5.46
N SER A 78 -5.17 -7.91 6.01
CA SER A 78 -6.31 -7.27 5.34
C SER A 78 -6.15 -5.75 5.27
N SER A 79 -5.66 -5.15 6.35
CA SER A 79 -5.39 -3.70 6.43
C SER A 79 -4.36 -3.27 5.39
N LYS A 80 -3.23 -3.99 5.30
CA LYS A 80 -2.20 -3.76 4.28
C LYS A 80 -2.73 -3.93 2.86
N SER A 81 -3.55 -4.96 2.62
CA SER A 81 -4.14 -5.20 1.29
C SER A 81 -5.11 -4.08 0.89
N LEU A 82 -5.89 -3.56 1.84
CA LEU A 82 -6.77 -2.41 1.63
C LEU A 82 -5.96 -1.15 1.31
N LEU A 83 -4.90 -0.87 2.08
CA LEU A 83 -4.03 0.29 1.85
C LEU A 83 -3.43 0.28 0.44
N ILE A 84 -2.91 -0.87 0.00
CA ILE A 84 -2.38 -1.03 -1.35
C ILE A 84 -3.45 -0.72 -2.41
N GLY A 85 -4.61 -1.38 -2.31
CA GLY A 85 -5.70 -1.17 -3.27
C GLY A 85 -6.15 0.29 -3.33
N LYS A 86 -6.28 0.94 -2.17
CA LYS A 86 -6.70 2.34 -2.08
C LYS A 86 -5.64 3.32 -2.55
N ALA A 87 -4.36 3.07 -2.28
CA ALA A 87 -3.29 3.89 -2.82
C ALA A 87 -3.26 3.83 -4.35
N PHE A 88 -3.44 2.65 -4.93
CA PHE A 88 -3.53 2.53 -6.38
C PHE A 88 -4.77 3.19 -6.97
N GLU A 89 -5.94 3.11 -6.30
CA GLU A 89 -7.11 3.91 -6.71
C GLU A 89 -6.76 5.41 -6.76
N PHE A 90 -6.00 5.93 -5.79
CA PHE A 90 -5.56 7.32 -5.80
C PHE A 90 -4.60 7.65 -6.95
N ILE A 91 -3.63 6.76 -7.20
CA ILE A 91 -2.67 6.90 -8.31
C ILE A 91 -3.40 6.88 -9.65
N SER A 92 -4.25 5.88 -9.88
CA SER A 92 -4.98 5.70 -11.14
C SER A 92 -6.02 6.77 -11.41
N THR A 93 -6.59 7.41 -10.37
CA THR A 93 -7.55 8.51 -10.54
C THR A 93 -6.89 9.87 -10.80
N GLY A 94 -5.56 9.93 -10.90
CA GLY A 94 -4.83 11.17 -11.22
C GLY A 94 -4.94 12.23 -10.12
N LYS A 95 -5.31 11.85 -8.89
CA LYS A 95 -5.36 12.78 -7.74
C LYS A 95 -3.97 13.12 -7.17
N ILE A 96 -2.92 12.71 -7.87
CA ILE A 96 -1.53 12.99 -7.59
C ILE A 96 -1.00 13.73 -8.81
N HIS A 97 -0.80 15.03 -8.67
CA HIS A 97 -0.18 15.93 -9.65
C HIS A 97 0.97 16.66 -8.96
#